data_AF-A0A3D4S354-F1
#
_entry.id   AF-A0A3D4S354-F1
#
_cell.length_a   1.000
_cell.length_b   1.000
_cell.length_c   1.000
_cell.angle_alpha   90.00
_cell.angle_beta   90.00
_cell.angle_gamma   90.00
#
_symmetry.space_group_name_H-M   'P 1'
#
loop_
_entity.id
_entity.type
_entity.pdbx_description
1 polymer ?
#
loop_
_entity_poly.entity_id
_entity_poly.type
_entity_poly.pdbx_seq_one_letter_code
_entity_poly.pdbx_strand_id
1 'polypeptide(L)'
;MIVKLKSTSHSHPDLSGDQKYFVLGIEADDYRILNDLGKPYLYDSTLFDVLDSTEPVDWITEFGEDGERYSYPVPLNAPGFFEDFFDQKPTQVSVFWQVVNSTLSHAA
;
A
#
# COMPACT_ATOMS: atom_id res chain seq x y z
N MET A 1 0.60 5.34 7.85
CA MET A 1 1.32 6.25 6.95
C MET A 1 0.32 6.82 5.94
N ILE A 2 0.36 8.14 5.71
CA ILE A 2 -0.56 8.85 4.82
C ILE A 2 0.26 9.69 3.83
N VAL A 3 -0.10 9.61 2.55
CA VAL A 3 0.58 10.31 1.46
C VAL A 3 -0.43 11.08 0.59
N LYS A 4 0.06 12.08 -0.15
CA LYS A 4 -0.71 12.84 -1.13
C LYS A 4 0.09 12.96 -2.43
N LEU A 5 -0.59 12.87 -3.57
CA LEU A 5 0.06 13.03 -4.87
C LEU A 5 0.61 14.47 -5.01
N LYS A 6 1.89 14.60 -5.40
CA LYS A 6 2.56 15.92 -5.58
C LYS A 6 1.90 16.76 -6.66
N SER A 7 1.55 16.12 -7.77
CA SER A 7 0.90 16.76 -8.91
C SER A 7 0.06 15.76 -9.68
N THR A 8 -1.08 16.21 -10.20
CA THR A 8 -1.93 15.39 -11.06
C THR A 8 -1.17 14.97 -12.32
N SER A 9 -1.00 13.67 -12.52
CA SER A 9 -0.32 13.11 -13.68
C SER A 9 -1.33 12.44 -14.62
N HIS A 10 -1.24 12.72 -15.91
CA HIS A 10 -2.05 12.00 -16.92
C HIS A 10 -1.69 10.52 -17.02
N SER A 11 -0.51 10.11 -16.52
CA SER A 11 -0.06 8.72 -16.53
C SER A 11 -0.69 7.87 -15.42
N HIS A 12 -1.32 8.49 -14.41
CA HIS A 12 -1.97 7.82 -13.29
C HIS A 12 -3.41 8.33 -13.12
N PRO A 13 -4.31 8.03 -14.07
CA PRO A 13 -5.69 8.53 -14.05
C PRO A 13 -6.53 7.96 -12.91
N ASP A 14 -6.02 6.94 -12.22
CA ASP A 14 -6.58 6.27 -11.05
C ASP A 14 -6.11 6.89 -9.71
N LEU A 15 -5.38 8.00 -9.77
CA LEU A 15 -4.98 8.82 -8.62
C LEU A 15 -5.44 10.28 -8.79
N SER A 16 -6.15 10.78 -7.77
CA SER A 16 -6.63 12.15 -7.66
C SER A 16 -5.67 13.01 -6.84
N GLY A 17 -5.34 14.19 -7.38
CA GLY A 17 -4.38 15.12 -6.77
C GLY A 17 -4.77 15.63 -5.38
N ASP A 18 -6.05 15.75 -5.07
CA ASP A 18 -6.53 16.25 -3.78
C ASP A 18 -6.83 15.16 -2.74
N GLN A 19 -6.78 13.90 -3.15
CA GLN A 19 -7.04 12.76 -2.27
C GLN A 19 -5.82 12.45 -1.41
N LYS A 20 -6.08 12.03 -0.16
CA LYS A 20 -5.08 11.44 0.72
C LYS A 20 -5.17 9.93 0.62
N TYR A 21 -4.03 9.27 0.53
CA TYR A 21 -3.94 7.83 0.42
C TYR A 21 -3.29 7.24 1.66
N PHE A 22 -3.89 6.17 2.17
CA PHE A 22 -3.27 5.32 3.17
C PHE A 22 -2.30 4.36 2.47
N VAL A 23 -1.07 4.32 2.95
CA VAL A 23 -0.08 3.34 2.51
C VAL A 23 -0.37 2.02 3.22
N LEU A 24 -0.61 0.98 2.43
CA LEU A 24 -0.89 -0.39 2.88
C LEU A 24 0.39 -1.20 3.11
N GLY A 25 1.47 -0.80 2.44
CA GLY A 25 2.82 -1.29 2.65
C GLY A 25 3.82 -0.67 1.68
N ILE A 26 5.08 -1.01 1.89
CA ILE A 26 6.24 -0.60 1.08
C ILE A 26 6.79 -1.85 0.41
N GLU A 27 7.06 -1.78 -0.89
CA GLU A 27 7.62 -2.90 -1.66
C GLU A 27 8.65 -2.37 -2.63
N ALA A 28 9.90 -2.82 -2.49
CA ALA A 28 11.03 -2.29 -3.25
C ALA A 28 11.08 -0.74 -3.23
N ASP A 29 10.93 -0.15 -2.04
CA ASP A 29 10.88 1.30 -1.80
C ASP A 29 9.65 2.06 -2.35
N ASP A 30 8.75 1.37 -3.04
CA ASP A 30 7.52 1.93 -3.61
C ASP A 30 6.31 1.73 -2.70
N TYR A 31 5.28 2.55 -2.89
CA TYR A 31 4.10 2.55 -2.02
C TYR A 31 2.96 1.75 -2.63
N ARG A 32 2.50 0.74 -1.88
CA ARG A 32 1.23 0.09 -2.16
C ARG A 32 0.11 0.87 -1.50
N ILE A 33 -0.80 1.42 -2.30
CA ILE A 33 -1.95 2.19 -1.81
C ILE A 33 -3.25 1.64 -2.39
N LEU A 34 -4.36 1.89 -1.70
CA LEU A 34 -5.68 1.69 -2.28
C LEU A 34 -6.02 2.91 -3.15
N ASN A 35 -6.00 2.74 -4.47
CA ASN A 35 -6.25 3.83 -5.42
C ASN A 35 -7.74 4.23 -5.48
N ASP A 36 -8.08 5.19 -6.34
CA ASP A 36 -9.45 5.73 -6.46
C ASP A 36 -10.48 4.68 -6.93
N LEU A 37 -10.00 3.57 -7.51
CA LEU A 37 -10.80 2.44 -7.96
C LEU A 37 -10.89 1.31 -6.92
N GLY A 38 -10.35 1.51 -5.72
CA GLY A 38 -10.31 0.48 -4.68
C GLY A 38 -9.34 -0.66 -4.99
N LYS A 39 -8.28 -0.41 -5.78
CA LYS A 39 -7.27 -1.41 -6.15
C LYS A 39 -5.95 -1.16 -5.41
N PRO A 40 -5.35 -2.20 -4.79
CA PRO A 40 -4.10 -2.06 -4.03
C PRO A 40 -2.87 -2.12 -4.96
N TYR A 41 -2.67 -1.09 -5.77
CA TYR A 41 -1.55 -1.04 -6.71
C TYR A 41 -0.29 -0.45 -6.09
N LEU A 42 0.85 -0.80 -6.69
CA LEU A 42 2.18 -0.30 -6.35
C LEU A 42 2.48 0.92 -7.22
N TYR A 43 2.95 2.00 -6.60
CA TYR A 43 3.30 3.24 -7.26
C TYR A 43 4.64 3.75 -6.76
N ASP A 44 5.39 4.38 -7.67
CA ASP A 44 6.65 5.04 -7.36
C ASP A 44 6.48 6.01 -6.18
N SER A 45 7.25 5.81 -5.11
CA SER A 45 7.14 6.62 -3.89
C SER A 45 7.45 8.11 -4.14
N THR A 46 8.24 8.43 -5.16
CA THR A 46 8.59 9.80 -5.53
C THR A 46 7.41 10.61 -6.05
N LEU A 47 6.31 9.97 -6.45
CA LEU A 47 5.07 10.63 -6.87
C LEU A 47 4.37 11.37 -5.73
N PHE A 48 4.69 11.05 -4.48
CA PHE A 48 3.94 11.49 -3.32
C PHE A 48 4.72 12.39 -2.37
N ASP A 49 3.99 13.29 -1.72
CA ASP A 49 4.38 13.95 -0.48
C ASP A 49 3.88 13.13 0.71
N VAL A 50 4.76 12.86 1.67
CA VAL A 50 4.40 12.16 2.91
C VAL A 50 3.77 13.17 3.87
N LEU A 51 2.49 12.99 4.17
CA LEU A 51 1.75 13.84 5.11
C LEU A 51 1.87 13.32 6.55
N ASP A 52 1.97 12.00 6.71
CA ASP A 52 2.18 11.31 7.98
C ASP A 52 3.05 10.07 7.75
N SER A 53 4.25 10.06 8.30
CA SER A 53 5.22 8.96 8.19
C SER A 53 5.00 7.86 9.24
N THR A 54 3.98 7.96 10.09
CA THR A 54 3.73 6.99 11.16
C THR A 54 3.31 5.65 10.54
N GLU A 55 4.15 4.64 10.68
CA GLU A 55 3.84 3.27 10.24
C GLU A 55 3.06 2.52 11.34
N PRO A 56 2.10 1.65 10.97
CA PRO A 56 1.47 0.75 11.94
C PRO A 56 2.50 -0.14 12.65
N VAL A 57 2.30 -0.35 13.96
CA VAL A 57 3.23 -1.08 14.83
C VAL A 57 3.34 -2.57 14.51
N ASP A 58 2.39 -3.11 13.74
CA ASP A 58 2.32 -4.50 13.31
C ASP A 58 3.02 -4.75 11.97
N TRP A 59 3.63 -3.72 11.38
CA TRP A 59 4.43 -3.87 10.18
C TRP A 59 5.78 -4.51 10.52
N ILE A 60 6.17 -5.48 9.69
CA ILE A 60 7.51 -6.04 9.68
C ILE A 60 8.27 -5.44 8.50
N THR A 61 9.53 -5.09 8.72
CA THR A 61 10.42 -4.58 7.66
C THR A 61 11.52 -5.58 7.35
N GLU A 62 11.68 -5.87 6.07
CA GLU A 62 12.76 -6.68 5.49
C GLU A 62 13.48 -5.83 4.42
N PHE A 63 14.73 -6.19 4.13
CA PHE A 63 15.53 -5.52 3.10
C PHE A 63 15.94 -6.54 2.04
N GLY A 64 15.75 -6.19 0.77
CA GLY A 64 16.20 -6.98 -0.37
C GLY A 64 17.72 -6.97 -0.53
N GLU A 65 18.22 -7.71 -1.51
CA GLU A 65 19.66 -7.87 -1.76
C GLU A 65 20.33 -6.53 -2.11
N ASP A 66 19.61 -5.64 -2.78
CA ASP A 66 20.09 -4.31 -3.15
C ASP A 66 19.77 -3.23 -2.10
N GLY A 67 19.29 -3.63 -0.91
CA GLY A 67 18.95 -2.74 0.20
C GLY A 67 17.57 -2.09 0.09
N GLU A 68 16.78 -2.51 -0.89
CA GLU A 68 15.41 -2.04 -1.11
C GLU A 68 14.48 -2.47 0.04
N ARG A 69 13.60 -1.57 0.47
CA ARG A 69 12.77 -1.80 1.64
C ARG A 69 11.47 -2.53 1.29
N TYR A 70 11.16 -3.56 2.06
CA TYR A 70 9.86 -4.23 2.10
C TYR A 70 9.26 -4.05 3.48
N SER A 71 8.07 -3.44 3.60
CA SER A 71 7.43 -3.20 4.90
C SER A 71 5.93 -3.40 4.81
N TYR A 72 5.41 -4.43 5.47
CA TYR A 72 4.01 -4.82 5.39
C TYR A 72 3.49 -5.35 6.73
N PRO A 73 2.16 -5.33 6.97
CA PRO A 73 1.54 -6.23 7.93
C PRO A 73 1.91 -7.68 7.61
N VAL A 74 2.23 -8.47 8.64
CA VAL A 74 2.62 -9.89 8.48
C VAL A 74 1.71 -10.68 7.53
N PRO A 75 0.36 -10.56 7.56
CA PRO A 75 -0.50 -11.33 6.67
C PRO A 75 -0.38 -10.97 5.18
N LEU A 76 0.11 -9.76 4.86
CA LEU A 76 0.29 -9.28 3.49
C LEU A 76 1.72 -9.48 2.97
N ASN A 77 2.68 -9.81 3.85
CA ASN A 77 4.10 -9.98 3.49
C ASN A 77 4.44 -11.40 2.97
N ALA A 78 3.44 -12.23 2.65
CA ALA A 78 3.69 -13.57 2.12
C ALA A 78 4.11 -13.49 0.63
N PRO A 79 5.17 -14.19 0.21
CA PRO A 79 5.52 -14.26 -1.21
C PRO A 79 4.35 -14.76 -2.06
N GLY A 80 4.04 -14.07 -3.15
CA GLY A 80 2.91 -14.41 -4.02
C GLY A 80 1.54 -13.92 -3.53
N PHE A 81 1.47 -13.19 -2.41
CA PHE A 81 0.19 -12.79 -1.82
C PHE A 81 -0.64 -11.91 -2.77
N PHE A 82 -0.01 -10.89 -3.38
CA PHE A 82 -0.73 -9.95 -4.23
C PHE A 82 -1.09 -10.55 -5.58
N GLU A 83 -0.27 -11.43 -6.13
CA GLU A 83 -0.56 -12.25 -7.30
C GLU A 83 -1.83 -13.07 -7.06
N ASP A 84 -1.86 -13.81 -5.95
CA ASP A 84 -3.02 -14.61 -5.54
C ASP A 84 -4.26 -13.75 -5.27
N PHE A 85 -4.07 -12.54 -4.72
CA PHE A 85 -5.14 -11.56 -4.55
C PHE A 85 -5.72 -11.08 -5.90
N PHE A 86 -4.86 -10.75 -6.87
CA PHE A 86 -5.29 -10.30 -8.19
C PHE A 86 -5.91 -11.44 -9.01
N ASP A 87 -5.48 -12.68 -8.79
CA ASP A 87 -6.12 -13.90 -9.28
C ASP A 87 -7.46 -14.22 -8.58
N GLN A 88 -7.89 -13.38 -7.64
CA GLN A 88 -9.14 -13.49 -6.88
C GLN A 88 -9.23 -14.77 -6.05
N LYS A 89 -8.11 -15.28 -5.54
CA LYS A 89 -8.13 -16.41 -4.61
C LYS A 89 -8.87 -16.02 -3.33
N PRO A 90 -9.92 -16.78 -2.92
CA PRO A 90 -10.81 -16.37 -1.84
C PRO A 90 -10.09 -16.04 -0.52
N THR A 91 -9.07 -16.82 -0.17
CA THR A 91 -8.30 -16.63 1.07
C THR A 91 -7.58 -15.29 1.09
N GLN A 92 -6.84 -14.96 0.03
CA GLN A 92 -6.06 -13.72 -0.06
C GLN A 92 -6.97 -12.49 -0.14
N VAL A 93 -8.08 -12.57 -0.87
CA VAL A 93 -9.08 -11.50 -0.90
C VAL A 93 -9.66 -11.26 0.50
N SER A 94 -10.01 -12.32 1.23
CA SER A 94 -10.53 -12.20 2.59
C SER A 94 -9.51 -11.61 3.56
N VAL A 95 -8.27 -12.10 3.53
CA VAL A 95 -7.17 -11.61 4.39
C VAL A 95 -6.89 -10.14 4.10
N PHE A 96 -6.80 -9.75 2.82
CA PHE A 96 -6.56 -8.37 2.42
C PHE A 96 -7.61 -7.43 3.02
N TRP A 97 -8.90 -7.72 2.80
CA TRP A 97 -9.96 -6.85 3.30
C TRP A 97 -10.07 -6.85 4.82
N GLN A 98 -9.77 -7.96 5.49
CA GLN A 98 -9.69 -8.00 6.95
C GLN A 98 -8.60 -7.06 7.48
N VAL A 99 -7.41 -7.08 6.89
CA VAL A 99 -6.30 -6.19 7.27
C VAL A 99 -6.65 -4.74 6.98
N VAL A 100 -7.07 -4.41 5.76
CA VAL A 100 -7.39 -3.04 5.35
C VAL A 100 -8.50 -2.43 6.21
N ASN A 101 -9.59 -3.16 6.44
CA ASN A 101 -10.69 -2.67 7.26
C ASN A 101 -10.28 -2.46 8.72
N SER A 102 -9.42 -3.32 9.27
CA SER A 102 -8.86 -3.14 10.62
C SER A 102 -8.02 -1.88 10.69
N THR A 103 -7.11 -1.66 9.73
CA THR A 103 -6.24 -0.48 9.69
C THR A 103 -7.04 0.81 9.58
N LEU A 104 -8.03 0.87 8.68
CA LEU A 104 -8.88 2.05 8.50
C LEU A 104 -9.75 2.35 9.73
N SER A 105 -10.20 1.31 10.44
CA SER A 105 -11.00 1.48 11.66
C SER A 105 -10.19 2.04 12.83
N HIS A 106 -8.88 1.75 12.90
CA HIS A 106 -8.00 2.31 13.93
C HIS A 106 -7.50 3.72 13.62
N ALA A 107 -7.63 4.17 12.37
CA ALA A 107 -7.20 5.49 11.91
C ALA A 107 -8.30 6.57 11.93
N ALA A 108 -9.55 6.19 12.27
CA ALA A 108 -10.73 7.07 12.34
C ALA A 108 -11.04 7.47 13.79
#